data_AF-A0A9D4FV01-F1
#
_entry.id   AF-A0A9D4FV01-F1
#
_cell.length_a   1.000
_cell.length_b   1.000
_cell.length_c   1.000
_cell.angle_alpha   90.00
_cell.angle_beta   90.00
_cell.angle_gamma   90.00
#
_symmetry.space_group_name_H-M   'P 1'
#
loop_
_entity.id
_entity.type
_entity.pdbx_description
1 polymer ?
#
loop_
_entity_poly.entity_id
_entity_poly.type
_entity_poly.pdbx_seq_one_letter_code
_entity_poly.pdbx_strand_id
1 'polypeptide(L)'
;MNGMDKGSEHGKGFEFYCEDHFKLCCTTCVLAHRKCYKLDEIASISRQKEAPLHGLKQSLLKLKLKCMMKLFDDAKRELLTEAIALKSEEVKILGKMQSVSAKVMEEINQLLPMCSFIADHGTPQQKFIFSKQVEEKNKTIESKINKQRMTQVSSKVTLSYTGELLLILEMGKQFMKVNLERRGIYLNINTLYT
;
A
#
# COMPACT_ATOMS: atom_id res chain seq x y z
N MET A 1 10.43 41.96 -22.48
CA MET A 1 11.48 41.87 -21.45
C MET A 1 12.76 42.46 -22.03
N ASN A 2 13.02 43.76 -21.81
CA ASN A 2 14.20 44.44 -22.33
C ASN A 2 14.88 45.15 -21.15
N GLY A 3 16.11 44.80 -20.81
CA GLY A 3 16.96 45.76 -20.10
C GLY A 3 17.97 45.29 -19.04
N MET A 4 18.07 44.00 -18.68
CA MET A 4 19.10 43.59 -17.70
C MET A 4 20.38 43.00 -18.32
N ASP A 5 20.37 42.65 -19.60
CA ASP A 5 21.49 41.93 -20.23
C ASP A 5 22.52 42.82 -20.92
N LYS A 6 22.36 44.16 -20.89
CA LYS A 6 23.22 45.11 -21.60
C LYS A 6 23.83 46.15 -20.66
N GLY A 7 25.12 46.45 -20.88
CA GLY A 7 25.81 47.51 -20.15
C GLY A 7 25.28 48.89 -20.51
N SER A 8 24.98 49.70 -19.50
CA SER A 8 24.48 51.08 -19.65
C SER A 8 25.43 51.98 -20.43
N GLU A 9 26.74 51.75 -20.31
CA GLU A 9 27.79 52.59 -20.91
C GLU A 9 28.06 52.27 -22.38
N HIS A 10 27.86 51.02 -22.81
CA HIS A 10 28.30 50.54 -24.13
C HIS A 10 27.17 49.92 -24.97
N GLY A 11 25.98 49.71 -24.40
CA GLY A 11 24.82 49.11 -25.09
C GLY A 11 25.02 47.65 -25.54
N LYS A 12 26.14 47.03 -25.17
CA LYS A 12 26.51 45.65 -25.53
C LYS A 12 26.14 44.66 -24.44
N GLY A 13 25.93 43.41 -24.84
CA GLY A 13 25.68 42.30 -23.93
C GLY A 13 26.83 42.07 -22.95
N PHE A 14 26.51 41.63 -21.73
CA PHE A 14 27.52 41.17 -20.79
C PHE A 14 27.97 39.74 -21.16
N GLU A 15 29.24 39.58 -21.51
CA GLU A 15 29.81 38.30 -21.97
C GLU A 15 30.90 37.78 -21.01
N PHE A 16 31.43 38.66 -20.17
CA PHE A 16 32.57 38.38 -19.29
C PHE A 16 32.26 38.78 -17.85
N TYR A 17 32.92 38.13 -16.90
CA TYR A 17 32.92 38.48 -15.48
C TYR A 17 34.34 38.78 -15.03
N CYS A 18 34.53 39.96 -14.43
CA CYS A 18 35.79 40.34 -13.80
C CYS A 18 35.69 40.08 -12.29
N GLU A 19 36.45 39.11 -11.79
CA GLU A 19 36.42 38.73 -10.37
C GLU A 19 37.08 39.82 -9.50
N ASP A 20 38.15 40.46 -9.98
CA ASP A 20 38.87 41.50 -9.24
C ASP A 20 38.00 42.72 -8.90
N HIS A 21 36.97 42.98 -9.72
CA HIS A 21 36.04 44.11 -9.55
C HIS A 21 34.61 43.67 -9.27
N PHE A 22 34.35 42.36 -9.16
CA PHE A 22 33.02 41.77 -8.99
C PHE A 22 31.96 42.35 -9.96
N LYS A 23 32.34 42.58 -11.22
CA LYS A 23 31.49 43.27 -12.22
C LYS A 23 31.35 42.46 -13.51
N LEU A 24 30.15 42.49 -14.09
CA LEU A 24 29.89 41.97 -15.43
C LEU A 24 30.39 42.96 -16.49
N CYS A 25 31.10 42.44 -17.49
CA CYS A 25 31.75 43.22 -18.53
C CYS A 25 31.23 42.83 -19.91
N CYS A 26 30.99 43.82 -20.76
CA CYS A 26 30.84 43.60 -22.20
C CYS A 26 32.22 43.54 -22.86
N THR A 27 32.28 43.14 -24.14
CA THR A 27 33.54 43.08 -24.92
C THR A 27 34.37 44.36 -24.84
N THR A 28 33.72 45.53 -24.73
CA THR A 28 34.40 46.83 -24.68
C THR A 28 34.97 47.11 -23.28
N CYS A 29 34.21 46.83 -22.21
CA CYS A 29 34.68 46.99 -20.83
C CYS A 29 35.91 46.11 -20.55
N VAL A 30 35.96 44.91 -21.11
CA VAL A 30 37.08 43.97 -20.90
C VAL A 30 38.42 44.56 -21.31
N LEU A 31 38.46 45.43 -22.33
CA LEU A 31 39.70 46.09 -22.76
C LEU A 31 40.29 47.00 -21.66
N ALA A 32 39.44 47.69 -20.90
CA ALA A 32 39.86 48.50 -19.75
C ALA A 32 40.28 47.62 -18.56
N HIS A 33 39.67 46.44 -18.43
CA HIS A 33 39.99 45.45 -17.41
C HIS A 33 41.11 44.48 -17.82
N ARG A 34 41.83 44.70 -18.93
CA ARG A 34 42.88 43.77 -19.42
C ARG A 34 44.04 43.56 -18.44
N LYS A 35 44.22 44.46 -17.47
CA LYS A 35 45.20 44.36 -16.39
C LYS A 35 44.70 43.54 -15.20
N CYS A 36 43.41 43.22 -15.16
CA CYS A 36 42.82 42.31 -14.17
C CYS A 36 43.30 40.89 -14.45
N TYR A 37 43.56 40.15 -13.38
CA TYR A 37 44.12 38.81 -13.45
C TYR A 37 43.04 37.76 -13.69
N LYS A 38 41.82 38.02 -13.24
CA LYS A 38 40.69 37.07 -13.33
C LYS A 38 39.53 37.65 -14.13
N LEU A 39 39.60 37.40 -15.44
CA LEU A 39 38.57 37.73 -16.42
C LEU A 39 38.15 36.46 -17.13
N ASP A 40 36.93 36.02 -16.84
CA ASP A 40 36.39 34.78 -17.36
C ASP A 40 35.15 35.05 -18.21
N GLU A 41 35.03 34.32 -19.30
CA GLU A 41 33.81 34.34 -20.11
C GLU A 41 32.67 33.68 -19.33
N ILE A 42 31.52 34.35 -19.25
CA ILE A 42 30.35 33.87 -18.50
C ILE A 42 29.90 32.50 -19.04
N ALA A 43 29.96 32.30 -20.36
CA ALA A 43 29.66 31.02 -21.00
C ALA A 43 30.63 29.91 -20.56
N SER A 44 31.88 30.22 -20.27
CA SER A 44 32.86 29.27 -19.74
C SER A 44 32.55 28.91 -18.29
N ILE A 45 32.28 29.91 -17.44
CA ILE A 45 31.88 29.71 -16.03
C ILE A 45 30.62 28.84 -15.93
N SER A 46 29.61 29.12 -16.75
CA SER A 46 28.36 28.35 -16.78
C SER A 46 28.60 26.90 -17.15
N ARG A 47 29.37 26.62 -18.22
CA ARG A 47 29.72 25.26 -18.65
C ARG A 47 30.51 24.50 -17.58
N GLN A 48 31.45 25.15 -16.89
CA GLN A 48 32.21 24.52 -15.81
C GLN A 48 31.33 24.17 -14.60
N LYS A 49 30.31 24.97 -14.30
CA LYS A 49 29.38 24.73 -13.18
C LYS A 49 28.25 23.75 -13.51
N GLU A 50 27.93 23.54 -14.78
CA GLU A 50 26.88 22.61 -15.21
C GLU A 50 27.21 21.14 -14.95
N ALA A 51 28.46 20.71 -15.18
CA ALA A 51 28.86 19.31 -14.99
C ALA A 51 28.75 18.82 -13.52
N PRO A 52 29.23 19.58 -12.50
CA PRO A 52 28.99 19.24 -11.10
C PRO A 52 27.51 19.23 -10.73
N LEU A 53 26.72 20.17 -11.28
CA LEU A 53 25.28 20.28 -11.01
C LEU A 53 24.51 19.07 -11.56
N HIS A 54 24.91 18.58 -12.73
CA HIS A 54 24.35 17.37 -13.33
C HIS A 54 24.69 16.12 -12.51
N GLY A 55 25.93 15.98 -12.04
CA GLY A 55 26.35 14.88 -11.15
C GLY A 55 25.58 14.87 -9.82
N LEU A 56 25.36 16.04 -9.22
CA LEU A 56 24.54 16.19 -8.02
C LEU A 56 23.07 15.83 -8.28
N LYS A 57 22.49 16.28 -9.40
CA LYS A 57 21.12 15.91 -9.79
C LYS A 57 20.93 14.41 -9.95
N GLN A 58 21.86 13.73 -10.63
CA GLN A 58 21.82 12.26 -10.76
C GLN A 58 21.96 11.55 -9.41
N SER A 59 22.84 12.03 -8.55
CA SER A 59 23.05 11.46 -7.21
C SER A 59 21.81 11.61 -6.34
N LEU A 60 21.16 12.79 -6.39
CA LEU A 60 19.90 13.05 -5.70
C LEU A 60 18.77 12.14 -6.20
N LEU A 61 18.65 11.94 -7.52
CA LEU A 61 17.67 11.03 -8.10
C LEU A 61 17.89 9.58 -7.65
N LYS A 62 19.14 9.11 -7.65
CA LYS A 62 19.49 7.77 -7.16
C LYS A 62 19.15 7.61 -5.68
N LEU A 63 19.45 8.61 -4.86
CA LEU A 63 19.13 8.58 -3.43
C LEU A 63 17.62 8.56 -3.19
N LYS A 64 16.86 9.42 -3.90
CA LYS A 64 15.39 9.43 -3.85
C LYS A 64 14.80 8.07 -4.21
N LEU A 65 15.29 7.45 -5.30
CA LEU A 65 14.84 6.13 -5.71
C LEU A 65 15.10 5.07 -4.62
N LYS A 66 16.31 5.08 -4.03
CA LYS A 66 16.67 4.17 -2.94
C LYS A 66 15.78 4.35 -1.71
N CYS A 67 15.46 5.58 -1.33
CA CYS A 67 14.55 5.88 -0.22
C CYS A 67 13.13 5.39 -0.51
N MET A 68 12.61 5.64 -1.72
CA MET A 68 11.28 5.15 -2.12
C MET A 68 11.20 3.63 -2.11
N MET A 69 12.22 2.93 -2.63
CA MET A 69 12.27 1.47 -2.58
C MET A 69 12.24 0.93 -1.14
N LYS A 70 13.01 1.56 -0.23
CA LYS A 70 13.01 1.17 1.18
C LYS A 70 11.62 1.34 1.82
N LEU A 71 10.98 2.50 1.62
CA LEU A 71 9.62 2.75 2.12
C LEU A 71 8.62 1.72 1.57
N PHE A 72 8.78 1.33 0.31
CA PHE A 72 7.94 0.31 -0.32
C PHE A 72 8.16 -1.08 0.31
N ASP A 73 9.41 -1.47 0.56
CA ASP A 73 9.75 -2.74 1.22
C ASP A 73 9.29 -2.78 2.68
N ASP A 74 9.28 -1.65 3.37
CA ASP A 74 8.74 -1.51 4.73
C ASP A 74 7.21 -1.67 4.70
N ALA A 75 6.50 -0.93 3.85
CA ALA A 75 5.04 -1.05 3.68
C ALA A 75 4.61 -2.47 3.26
N LYS A 76 5.38 -3.12 2.37
CA LYS A 76 5.13 -4.51 1.97
C LYS A 76 5.25 -5.47 3.15
N ARG A 77 6.24 -5.28 4.03
CA ARG A 77 6.41 -6.11 5.23
C ARG A 77 5.29 -5.92 6.24
N GLU A 78 4.85 -4.68 6.45
CA GLU A 78 3.70 -4.37 7.31
C GLU A 78 2.43 -5.06 6.79
N LEU A 79 2.11 -4.91 5.50
CA LEU A 79 0.95 -5.56 4.88
C LEU A 79 1.00 -7.09 4.97
N LEU A 80 2.17 -7.69 4.76
CA LEU A 80 2.34 -9.15 4.92
C LEU A 80 2.10 -9.59 6.36
N THR A 81 2.57 -8.82 7.34
CA THR A 81 2.41 -9.12 8.76
C THR A 81 0.94 -9.05 9.17
N GLU A 82 0.22 -8.01 8.74
CA GLU A 82 -1.22 -7.88 8.98
C GLU A 82 -2.02 -8.99 8.29
N ALA A 83 -1.68 -9.34 7.06
CA ALA A 83 -2.33 -10.43 6.34
C ALA A 83 -2.13 -11.78 7.04
N ILE A 84 -0.93 -12.05 7.56
CA ILE A 84 -0.63 -13.26 8.35
C ILE A 84 -1.43 -13.25 9.65
N ALA A 85 -1.51 -12.12 10.34
CA ALA A 85 -2.28 -12.00 11.59
C ALA A 85 -3.77 -12.28 11.37
N LEU A 86 -4.35 -11.70 10.31
CA LEU A 86 -5.74 -11.95 9.92
C LEU A 86 -5.97 -13.42 9.55
N LYS A 87 -5.06 -14.04 8.79
CA LYS A 87 -5.13 -15.47 8.45
C LYS A 87 -5.04 -16.37 9.66
N SER A 88 -4.16 -16.05 10.60
CA SER A 88 -4.04 -16.78 11.87
C SER A 88 -5.34 -16.73 12.67
N GLU A 89 -5.98 -15.56 12.74
CA GLU A 89 -7.26 -15.42 13.44
C GLU A 89 -8.40 -16.15 12.72
N GLU A 90 -8.47 -16.09 11.38
CA GLU A 90 -9.40 -16.90 10.58
C GLU A 90 -9.24 -18.41 10.88
N VAL A 91 -8.01 -18.91 10.95
CA VAL A 91 -7.72 -20.32 11.25
C VAL A 91 -8.15 -20.69 12.67
N LYS A 92 -7.91 -19.82 13.66
CA LYS A 92 -8.39 -20.05 15.04
C LYS A 92 -9.91 -20.09 15.11
N ILE A 93 -10.60 -19.21 14.39
CA ILE A 93 -12.06 -19.20 14.31
C ILE A 93 -12.56 -20.51 13.67
N LEU A 94 -11.95 -20.95 12.56
CA LEU A 94 -12.28 -22.22 11.93
C LEU A 94 -12.05 -23.43 12.85
N GLY A 95 -10.95 -23.44 13.61
CA GLY A 95 -10.69 -24.48 14.61
C GLY A 95 -11.77 -24.51 15.71
N LYS A 96 -12.20 -23.34 16.21
CA LYS A 96 -13.32 -23.24 17.15
C LYS A 96 -14.63 -23.76 16.54
N MET A 97 -14.91 -23.45 15.27
CA MET A 97 -16.09 -23.97 14.57
C MET A 97 -16.06 -25.49 14.43
N GLN A 98 -14.91 -26.08 14.06
CA GLN A 98 -14.76 -27.52 13.97
C GLN A 98 -15.01 -28.20 15.32
N SER A 99 -14.49 -27.64 16.41
CA SER A 99 -14.74 -28.18 17.76
C SER A 99 -16.21 -28.13 18.19
N VAL A 100 -16.94 -27.05 17.84
CA VAL A 100 -18.38 -26.97 18.13
C VAL A 100 -19.15 -27.94 17.26
N SER A 101 -18.80 -28.07 15.97
CA SER A 101 -19.41 -29.06 15.08
C SER A 101 -19.20 -30.48 15.60
N ALA A 102 -18.00 -30.81 16.10
CA ALA A 102 -17.70 -32.13 16.67
C ALA A 102 -18.56 -32.41 17.90
N LYS A 103 -18.69 -31.45 18.82
CA LYS A 103 -19.55 -31.58 20.02
C LYS A 103 -21.02 -31.77 19.65
N VAL A 104 -21.52 -31.02 18.67
CA VAL A 104 -22.91 -31.16 18.19
C VAL A 104 -23.13 -32.54 17.57
N MET A 105 -22.19 -33.03 16.75
CA MET A 105 -22.27 -34.39 16.18
C MET A 105 -22.23 -35.48 17.25
N GLU A 106 -21.40 -35.32 18.28
CA GLU A 106 -21.35 -36.24 19.41
C GLU A 106 -22.68 -36.26 20.19
N GLU A 107 -23.25 -35.09 20.50
CA GLU A 107 -24.56 -34.98 21.15
C GLU A 107 -25.67 -35.63 20.30
N ILE A 108 -25.65 -35.46 18.97
CA ILE A 108 -26.60 -36.12 18.05
C ILE A 108 -26.40 -37.64 18.08
N ASN A 109 -25.16 -38.12 17.98
CA ASN A 109 -24.86 -39.55 17.97
C ASN A 109 -25.26 -40.25 19.28
N GLN A 110 -25.19 -39.55 20.42
CA GLN A 110 -25.67 -40.05 21.70
C GLN A 110 -27.20 -40.17 21.74
N LEU A 111 -27.92 -39.28 21.07
CA LEU A 111 -29.39 -39.27 21.04
C LEU A 111 -29.97 -40.21 19.99
N LEU A 112 -29.22 -40.51 18.93
CA LEU A 112 -29.69 -41.31 17.78
C LEU A 112 -30.29 -42.68 18.18
N PRO A 113 -29.64 -43.50 19.02
CA PRO A 113 -30.18 -44.80 19.40
C PRO A 113 -31.49 -44.68 20.18
N MET A 114 -31.61 -43.65 21.02
CA MET A 114 -32.81 -43.38 21.80
C MET A 114 -33.95 -42.89 20.89
N CYS A 115 -33.65 -42.03 19.91
CA CYS A 115 -34.60 -41.62 18.88
C CYS A 115 -35.18 -42.82 18.14
N SER A 116 -34.32 -43.72 17.64
CA SER A 116 -34.75 -44.91 16.90
C SER A 116 -35.61 -45.81 17.77
N PHE A 117 -35.17 -46.10 19.00
CA PHE A 117 -35.93 -46.93 19.93
C PHE A 117 -37.32 -46.35 20.25
N ILE A 118 -37.41 -45.05 20.53
CA ILE A 118 -38.69 -44.40 20.85
C ILE A 118 -39.59 -44.29 19.60
N ALA A 119 -39.02 -44.14 18.40
CA ALA A 119 -39.78 -44.16 17.16
C ALA A 119 -40.46 -45.52 16.94
N ASP A 120 -39.69 -46.59 17.11
CA ASP A 120 -40.12 -47.97 16.81
C ASP A 120 -41.00 -48.58 17.92
N HIS A 121 -40.71 -48.26 19.18
CA HIS A 121 -41.30 -48.95 20.34
C HIS A 121 -41.97 -48.01 21.35
N GLY A 122 -41.82 -46.69 21.22
CA GLY A 122 -42.33 -45.74 22.19
C GLY A 122 -43.86 -45.60 22.15
N THR A 123 -44.47 -45.47 23.33
CA THR A 123 -45.88 -45.10 23.46
C THR A 123 -46.11 -43.66 22.97
N PRO A 124 -47.36 -43.27 22.66
CA PRO A 124 -47.67 -41.89 22.29
C PRO A 124 -47.19 -40.85 23.31
N GLN A 125 -47.32 -41.14 24.61
CA GLN A 125 -46.81 -40.24 25.67
C GLN A 125 -45.28 -40.15 25.65
N GLN A 126 -44.57 -41.27 25.49
CA GLN A 126 -43.10 -41.27 25.41
C GLN A 126 -42.60 -40.50 24.18
N LYS A 127 -43.26 -40.68 23.03
CA LYS A 127 -42.97 -39.94 21.80
C LYS A 127 -43.16 -38.43 21.99
N PHE A 128 -44.22 -38.01 22.69
CA PHE A 128 -44.48 -36.60 22.99
C PHE A 128 -43.45 -35.99 23.97
N ILE A 129 -43.13 -36.69 25.06
CA ILE A 129 -42.13 -36.21 26.03
C ILE A 129 -40.76 -36.07 25.35
N PHE A 130 -40.38 -37.08 24.57
CA PHE A 130 -39.10 -37.08 23.89
C PHE A 130 -39.01 -36.00 22.80
N SER A 131 -40.07 -35.77 22.02
CA SER A 131 -40.09 -34.70 21.02
C SER A 131 -39.92 -33.33 21.67
N LYS A 132 -40.54 -33.09 22.84
CA LYS A 132 -40.35 -31.86 23.62
C LYS A 132 -38.91 -31.67 24.08
N GLN A 133 -38.27 -32.73 24.59
CA GLN A 133 -36.87 -32.68 25.01
C GLN A 133 -35.92 -32.40 23.84
N VAL A 134 -36.18 -32.99 22.66
CA VAL A 134 -35.41 -32.71 21.43
C VAL A 134 -35.61 -31.26 21.00
N GLU A 135 -36.84 -30.74 21.04
CA GLU A 135 -37.15 -29.34 20.70
C GLU A 135 -36.40 -28.34 21.60
N GLU A 136 -36.34 -28.58 22.91
CA GLU A 136 -35.61 -27.75 23.87
C GLU A 136 -34.09 -27.81 23.67
N LYS A 137 -33.54 -29.01 23.40
CA LYS A 137 -32.12 -29.16 23.07
C LYS A 137 -31.77 -28.46 21.75
N ASN A 138 -32.61 -28.55 20.73
CA ASN A 138 -32.39 -27.86 19.45
C ASN A 138 -32.34 -26.34 19.61
N LYS A 139 -33.23 -25.74 20.40
CA LYS A 139 -33.18 -24.29 20.71
C LYS A 139 -31.84 -23.88 21.32
N THR A 140 -31.28 -24.73 22.17
CA THR A 140 -29.97 -24.49 22.80
C THR A 140 -28.82 -24.57 21.78
N ILE A 141 -28.88 -25.54 20.86
CA ILE A 141 -27.88 -25.71 19.79
C ILE A 141 -27.93 -24.54 18.80
N GLU A 142 -29.11 -24.15 18.33
CA GLU A 142 -29.29 -23.00 17.42
C GLU A 142 -28.74 -21.70 18.03
N SER A 143 -28.97 -21.47 19.33
CA SER A 143 -28.41 -20.33 20.05
C SER A 143 -26.86 -20.33 20.05
N LYS A 144 -26.23 -21.50 20.26
CA LYS A 144 -24.76 -21.65 20.20
C LYS A 144 -24.23 -21.36 18.79
N ILE A 145 -24.88 -21.89 17.76
CA ILE A 145 -24.50 -21.68 16.35
C ILE A 145 -24.65 -20.20 15.96
N ASN A 146 -25.75 -19.55 16.33
CA ASN A 146 -25.99 -18.15 16.00
C ASN A 146 -25.00 -17.21 16.70
N LYS A 147 -24.64 -17.47 17.97
CA LYS A 147 -23.57 -16.71 18.65
C LYS A 147 -22.23 -16.81 17.91
N GLN A 148 -21.88 -17.98 17.38
CA GLN A 148 -20.67 -18.15 16.58
C GLN A 148 -20.74 -17.43 15.23
N ARG A 149 -21.87 -17.48 14.52
CA ARG A 149 -22.05 -16.77 13.24
C ARG A 149 -21.92 -15.25 13.39
N MET A 150 -22.45 -14.68 14.47
CA MET A 150 -22.33 -13.25 14.77
C MET A 150 -20.87 -12.81 15.03
N THR A 151 -20.00 -13.73 15.50
CA THR A 151 -18.57 -13.42 15.67
C THR A 151 -17.80 -13.39 14.34
N GLN A 152 -18.39 -13.94 13.26
CA GLN A 152 -17.74 -14.11 11.96
C GLN A 152 -17.95 -12.91 11.01
N VAL A 153 -18.79 -11.94 11.38
CA VAL A 153 -19.13 -10.80 10.52
C VAL A 153 -18.21 -9.60 10.79
N SER A 154 -17.44 -9.28 9.75
CA SER A 154 -16.72 -8.01 9.49
C SER A 154 -15.28 -7.88 9.98
N SER A 155 -14.37 -8.58 9.30
CA SER A 155 -13.02 -8.06 9.06
C SER A 155 -12.92 -7.67 7.59
N LYS A 156 -13.46 -6.51 7.23
CA LYS A 156 -13.27 -5.93 5.88
C LYS A 156 -12.00 -5.10 5.93
N VAL A 157 -10.92 -5.64 5.36
CA VAL A 157 -9.68 -4.87 5.19
C VAL A 157 -9.89 -3.87 4.07
N THR A 158 -9.82 -2.59 4.41
CA THR A 158 -9.79 -1.49 3.46
C THR A 158 -8.40 -0.89 3.45
N LEU A 159 -7.75 -0.93 2.29
CA LEU A 159 -6.51 -0.20 2.03
C LEU A 159 -6.86 1.21 1.59
N SER A 160 -6.42 2.21 2.34
CA SER A 160 -6.46 3.61 1.94
C SER A 160 -5.06 4.04 1.50
N TYR A 161 -4.98 4.73 0.36
CA TYR A 161 -3.73 5.28 -0.17
C TYR A 161 -3.68 6.79 0.07
N THR A 162 -2.49 7.31 0.30
CA THR A 162 -2.26 8.77 0.33
C THR A 162 -2.36 9.35 -1.08
N GLY A 163 -2.71 10.64 -1.21
CA GLY A 163 -2.89 11.30 -2.51
C GLY A 163 -1.66 11.26 -3.42
N GLU A 164 -0.46 11.21 -2.84
CA GLU A 164 0.81 11.11 -3.57
C GLU A 164 1.01 9.73 -4.22
N LEU A 165 0.52 8.67 -3.58
CA LEU A 165 0.55 7.30 -4.10
C LEU A 165 -0.49 7.09 -5.22
N LEU A 166 -1.65 7.76 -5.12
CA LEU A 166 -2.67 7.80 -6.17
C LEU A 166 -2.11 8.41 -7.46
N LEU A 167 -1.42 9.56 -7.37
CA LEU A 167 -0.78 10.21 -8.52
C LEU A 167 0.23 9.30 -9.22
N ILE A 168 0.99 8.50 -8.46
CA ILE A 168 1.96 7.54 -9.01
C ILE A 168 1.25 6.38 -9.74
N LEU A 169 0.13 5.89 -9.19
CA LEU A 169 -0.69 4.83 -9.82
C LEU A 169 -1.40 5.31 -11.09
N GLU A 170 -1.83 6.57 -11.12
CA GLU A 170 -2.43 7.23 -12.30
C GLU A 170 -1.45 7.39 -13.47
N MET A 171 -0.13 7.35 -13.23
CA MET A 171 0.89 7.39 -14.28
C MET A 171 0.99 6.09 -15.11
N GLY A 172 0.11 5.10 -14.90
CA GLY A 172 0.01 3.89 -15.72
C GLY A 172 1.23 2.95 -15.63
N LYS A 173 2.16 3.20 -14.69
CA LYS A 173 3.29 2.31 -14.45
C LYS A 173 2.88 1.21 -13.49
N GLN A 174 3.06 -0.04 -13.89
CA GLN A 174 2.77 -1.19 -13.05
C GLN A 174 3.84 -1.31 -11.95
N PHE A 175 3.50 -0.91 -10.71
CA PHE A 175 4.45 -0.92 -9.59
C PHE A 175 4.49 -2.25 -8.84
N MET A 176 3.36 -2.96 -8.73
CA MET A 176 3.31 -4.26 -8.06
C MET A 176 2.16 -5.10 -8.61
N LYS A 177 2.42 -6.39 -8.84
CA LYS A 177 1.40 -7.41 -9.12
C LYS A 177 1.24 -8.28 -7.89
N VAL A 178 0.09 -8.17 -7.22
CA VAL A 178 -0.25 -9.03 -6.08
C VAL A 178 -1.15 -10.15 -6.59
N ASN A 179 -0.61 -11.37 -6.68
CA ASN A 179 -1.40 -12.56 -6.96
C ASN A 179 -1.89 -13.12 -5.62
N LEU A 180 -3.21 -13.05 -5.38
CA LEU A 180 -3.85 -13.75 -4.28
C LEU A 180 -4.49 -15.03 -4.85
N GLU A 181 -3.76 -16.14 -4.79
CA GLU A 181 -4.33 -17.44 -5.11
C GLU A 181 -5.19 -17.93 -3.94
N ARG A 182 -6.50 -17.74 -4.08
CA ARG A 182 -7.50 -18.49 -3.32
C ARG A 182 -7.86 -19.70 -4.18
N ARG A 183 -7.83 -20.91 -3.63
CA ARG A 183 -8.48 -22.07 -4.26
C ARG A 183 -9.95 -21.70 -4.54
N GLY A 184 -10.27 -21.34 -5.79
CA GLY A 184 -11.64 -21.21 -6.31
C GLY A 184 -12.13 -19.85 -6.80
N ILE A 185 -11.43 -18.71 -6.63
CA ILE A 185 -11.87 -17.42 -7.23
C ILE A 185 -10.66 -16.62 -7.73
N TYR A 186 -10.57 -16.45 -9.05
CA TYR A 186 -9.62 -15.55 -9.69
C TYR A 186 -10.14 -14.11 -9.58
N LEU A 187 -9.48 -13.28 -8.76
CA LEU A 187 -9.65 -11.82 -8.82
C LEU A 187 -8.56 -11.26 -9.73
N ASN A 188 -8.92 -11.07 -11.00
CA ASN A 188 -8.10 -10.34 -11.95
C ASN A 188 -8.42 -8.85 -11.79
N ILE A 189 -7.58 -8.11 -11.05
CA ILE A 189 -7.69 -6.65 -10.99
C ILE A 189 -7.08 -6.10 -12.27
N ASN A 190 -7.88 -6.08 -13.34
CA ASN A 190 -7.65 -5.18 -14.45
C ASN A 190 -8.19 -3.82 -14.05
N THR A 191 -7.30 -2.87 -13.76
CA THR A 191 -7.67 -1.46 -13.68
C THR A 191 -8.16 -1.02 -15.06
N LEU A 192 -9.45 -0.73 -15.15
CA LEU A 192 -10.11 -0.16 -16.32
C LEU A 192 -9.77 1.34 -16.39
N TYR A 193 -9.29 1.76 -17.56
CA TYR A 193 -9.00 3.15 -17.90
C TYR A 193 -10.28 3.87 -18.35
N THR A 194 -10.40 5.14 -17.98
CA THR A 194 -11.04 6.19 -18.80
C THR A 194 -10.06 7.34 -18.93
#